data_AF-A0A967HSM6-F1
#
_entry.id   AF-A0A967HSM6-F1
#
_cell.length_a   1.000
_cell.length_b   1.000
_cell.length_c   1.000
_cell.angle_alpha   90.00
_cell.angle_beta   90.00
_cell.angle_gamma   90.00
#
_symmetry.space_group_name_H-M   'P 1'
#
loop_
_entity.id
_entity.type
_entity.pdbx_description
1 polymer ?
#
loop_
_entity_poly.entity_id
_entity_poly.type
_entity_poly.pdbx_seq_one_letter_code
_entity_poly.pdbx_strand_id
1 'polypeptide(L)'
;IYDTMQFIKPDVSTMCIGQAASMGAVLLAGGAKGKRFALPHSRTMIHQPLGGFQGQAADFEIHAKEILDVRERLNKILATHTGQPLEQ
;
A
#
# COMPACT_ATOMS: atom_id res chain seq x y z
N ILE A 1 -0.79 -10.98 -2.04
CA ILE A 1 0.69 -10.78 -1.99
C ILE A 1 1.10 -10.26 -0.62
N TYR A 2 0.69 -9.04 -0.23
CA TYR A 2 1.09 -8.44 1.06
C TYR A 2 0.85 -9.38 2.25
N ASP A 3 -0.37 -9.88 2.44
CA ASP A 3 -0.68 -10.76 3.57
C ASP A 3 0.15 -12.05 3.57
N THR A 4 0.42 -12.61 2.39
CA THR A 4 1.31 -13.77 2.26
C THR A 4 2.73 -13.43 2.71
N MET A 5 3.25 -12.25 2.34
CA MET A 5 4.57 -11.80 2.81
C MET A 5 4.62 -11.67 4.34
N GLN A 6 3.52 -11.29 4.98
CA GLN A 6 3.43 -11.18 6.44
C GLN A 6 3.20 -12.53 7.13
N PHE A 7 2.53 -13.47 6.46
CA PHE A 7 2.11 -14.76 7.02
C PHE A 7 3.24 -15.79 7.04
N ILE A 8 4.09 -15.81 6.01
CA ILE A 8 5.13 -16.83 5.88
C ILE A 8 6.28 -16.60 6.85
N LYS A 9 6.89 -17.70 7.30
CA LYS A 9 8.05 -17.67 8.22
C LYS A 9 9.31 -16.97 7.66
N PRO A 10 9.67 -17.13 6.37
CA PRO A 10 10.88 -16.49 5.84
C PRO A 10 10.73 -14.97 5.71
N ASP A 11 11.80 -14.24 6.01
CA ASP A 11 11.87 -12.80 5.71
C ASP A 11 11.77 -12.56 4.20
N VAL A 12 10.85 -11.67 3.80
CA VAL A 12 10.76 -11.21 2.41
C VAL A 12 11.63 -9.98 2.21
N SER A 13 12.70 -10.12 1.44
CA SER A 13 13.51 -8.99 0.96
C SER A 13 12.84 -8.34 -0.24
N THR A 14 12.71 -7.01 -0.24
CA THR A 14 12.11 -6.25 -1.34
C THR A 14 13.14 -5.34 -2.00
N MET A 15 13.09 -5.23 -3.33
CA MET A 15 14.01 -4.41 -4.12
C MET A 15 13.25 -3.65 -5.20
N CYS A 16 13.33 -2.32 -5.17
CA CYS A 16 12.80 -1.47 -6.22
C CYS A 16 13.85 -1.29 -7.32
N ILE A 17 13.46 -1.62 -8.55
CA ILE A 17 14.23 -1.41 -9.79
C ILE A 17 13.33 -0.61 -10.73
N GLY A 18 13.74 0.60 -11.09
CA GLY A 18 12.96 1.49 -11.95
C GLY A 18 11.84 2.18 -11.17
N GLN A 19 10.72 1.50 -10.88
CA GLN A 19 9.62 2.10 -10.13
C GLN A 19 8.82 1.15 -9.24
N ALA A 20 8.44 1.65 -8.06
CA ALA A 20 7.45 1.05 -7.18
C ALA A 20 6.34 2.10 -6.93
N ALA A 21 5.25 2.01 -7.69
CA ALA A 21 4.14 2.97 -7.65
C ALA A 21 2.85 2.33 -7.14
N SER A 22 2.02 3.11 -6.45
CA SER A 22 0.72 2.65 -5.92
C SER A 22 0.89 1.42 -5.01
N MET A 23 0.15 0.34 -5.25
CA MET A 23 0.33 -0.94 -4.55
C MET A 23 1.75 -1.51 -4.62
N GLY A 24 2.54 -1.17 -5.65
CA GLY A 24 3.95 -1.53 -5.70
C GLY A 24 4.77 -0.90 -4.57
N ALA A 25 4.46 0.34 -4.18
CA ALA A 25 5.10 1.00 -3.04
C ALA A 25 4.69 0.35 -1.70
N VAL A 26 3.43 -0.06 -1.57
CA VAL A 26 2.93 -0.81 -0.40
C VAL A 26 3.67 -2.14 -0.25
N LEU A 27 3.85 -2.88 -1.35
CA LEU A 27 4.60 -4.13 -1.34
C LEU A 27 6.10 -3.91 -1.04
N LEU A 28 6.70 -2.87 -1.61
CA LEU A 28 8.09 -2.50 -1.30
C LEU A 28 8.26 -2.23 0.21
N ALA A 29 7.36 -1.43 0.78
CA ALA A 29 7.37 -1.09 2.20
C ALA A 29 7.12 -2.31 3.10
N GLY A 30 6.27 -3.24 2.66
CA GLY A 30 5.89 -4.46 3.40
C GLY A 30 6.95 -5.56 3.48
N GLY A 31 8.14 -5.35 2.88
CA GLY A 31 9.29 -6.23 3.09
C GLY A 31 9.85 -6.15 4.51
N ALA A 32 10.64 -7.16 4.91
CA ALA A 32 11.24 -7.22 6.24
C ALA A 32 12.11 -5.98 6.52
N LYS A 33 11.99 -5.40 7.73
CA LYS A 33 12.75 -4.20 8.14
C LYS A 33 14.25 -4.45 8.00
N GLY A 34 14.96 -3.50 7.36
CA GLY A 34 16.39 -3.64 7.04
C GLY A 34 16.70 -4.44 5.78
N LYS A 35 15.70 -5.05 5.12
CA LYS A 35 15.83 -5.82 3.88
C LYS A 35 15.00 -5.24 2.73
N ARG A 36 14.85 -3.90 2.72
CA ARG A 36 14.09 -3.14 1.72
C ARG A 36 15.05 -2.20 1.01
N PHE A 37 15.19 -2.35 -0.29
CA PHE A 37 16.20 -1.65 -1.08
C PHE A 37 15.59 -0.95 -2.29
N ALA A 38 16.26 0.10 -2.76
CA ALA A 38 15.94 0.75 -4.02
C ALA A 38 17.25 1.12 -4.71
N LEU A 39 17.33 0.93 -6.03
CA LEU A 39 18.48 1.41 -6.78
C LEU A 39 18.49 2.95 -6.83
N PRO A 40 19.66 3.60 -7.01
CA PRO A 40 19.81 5.07 -6.92
C PRO A 40 18.89 5.90 -7.84
N HIS A 41 18.47 5.34 -8.98
CA HIS A 41 17.58 6.01 -9.94
C HIS A 41 16.15 5.48 -9.92
N SER A 42 15.81 4.64 -8.93
CA SER A 42 14.45 4.17 -8.77
C SER A 42 13.55 5.27 -8.20
N ARG A 43 12.29 5.24 -8.58
CA ARG A 43 11.26 6.14 -8.01
C ARG A 43 10.20 5.35 -7.26
N THR A 44 9.75 5.91 -6.15
CA THR A 44 8.58 5.41 -5.39
C THR A 44 7.48 6.46 -5.47
N MET A 45 6.24 6.03 -5.66
CA MET A 45 5.09 6.93 -5.69
C MET A 45 3.93 6.29 -4.93
N ILE A 46 3.38 7.03 -3.97
CA ILE A 46 2.16 6.65 -3.25
C ILE A 46 1.03 7.59 -3.68
N HIS A 47 -0.18 7.05 -3.81
CA HIS A 47 -1.39 7.83 -4.03
C HIS A 47 -2.58 7.12 -3.40
N GLN A 48 -3.63 7.88 -3.11
CA GLN A 48 -4.88 7.34 -2.59
C GLN A 48 -5.51 6.37 -3.62
N PRO A 49 -6.21 5.32 -3.18
CA PRO A 49 -6.88 4.39 -4.10
C PRO A 49 -7.86 5.15 -5.01
N LEU A 50 -7.87 4.77 -6.28
CA LEU A 50 -8.79 5.31 -7.28
C LEU A 50 -9.93 4.31 -7.47
N GLY A 51 -11.15 4.82 -7.52
CA GLY A 51 -12.33 4.03 -7.81
C GLY A 51 -13.40 4.87 -8.52
N GLY A 52 -14.30 4.20 -9.20
CA GLY A 52 -15.46 4.80 -9.86
C GLY A 52 -16.61 3.81 -9.83
N PHE A 53 -17.82 4.32 -9.62
CA PHE A 53 -19.02 3.49 -9.55
C PHE A 53 -20.20 4.22 -10.20
N GLN A 54 -21.11 3.43 -10.80
CA GLN A 54 -22.37 3.89 -11.36
C GLN A 54 -23.47 2.90 -10.97
N GLY A 55 -24.57 3.38 -10.42
CA GLY A 55 -25.66 2.53 -9.95
C GLY A 55 -26.69 3.31 -9.14
N GLN A 56 -27.47 2.61 -8.32
CA GLN A 56 -28.45 3.24 -7.44
C GLN A 56 -27.75 4.08 -6.36
N ALA A 57 -28.45 5.06 -5.79
CA ALA A 57 -27.91 5.91 -4.73
C ALA A 57 -27.44 5.10 -3.51
N ALA A 58 -28.17 4.04 -3.14
CA ALA A 58 -27.79 3.15 -2.05
C ALA A 58 -26.46 2.42 -2.31
N ASP A 59 -26.26 1.92 -3.53
CA ASP A 59 -25.01 1.26 -3.92
C ASP A 59 -23.85 2.25 -3.97
N PHE A 60 -24.10 3.50 -4.40
CA PHE A 60 -23.10 4.55 -4.40
C PHE A 60 -22.56 4.80 -2.98
N GLU A 61 -23.44 4.87 -1.97
CA GLU A 61 -23.03 5.03 -0.57
C GLU A 61 -22.15 3.86 -0.10
N ILE A 62 -22.54 2.61 -0.43
CA ILE A 62 -21.78 1.41 -0.09
C ILE A 62 -20.37 1.47 -0.71
N HIS A 63 -20.26 1.80 -1.99
CA HIS A 63 -18.98 1.88 -2.68
C HIS A 63 -18.11 3.05 -2.19
N ALA A 64 -18.72 4.20 -1.88
CA ALA A 64 -18.02 5.33 -1.30
C ALA A 64 -17.40 4.96 0.06
N LYS A 65 -18.18 4.26 0.92
CA LYS A 65 -17.69 3.78 2.21
C LYS A 65 -16.54 2.78 2.06
N GLU A 66 -16.67 1.80 1.17
CA GLU A 66 -15.61 0.80 0.95
C GLU A 66 -14.30 1.45 0.46
N ILE A 67 -14.36 2.44 -0.44
CA ILE A 67 -13.16 3.16 -0.89
C ILE A 67 -12.47 3.88 0.28
N LEU A 68 -13.23 4.48 1.20
CA LEU A 68 -12.68 5.13 2.38
C LEU A 68 -12.03 4.11 3.34
N ASP A 69 -12.65 2.95 3.51
CA ASP A 69 -12.13 1.87 4.36
C ASP A 69 -10.85 1.26 3.79
N VAL A 70 -10.80 1.02 2.46
CA VAL A 70 -9.60 0.57 1.76
C VAL A 70 -8.48 1.60 1.90
N ARG A 71 -8.80 2.88 1.71
CA ARG A 71 -7.86 3.99 1.87
C ARG A 71 -7.23 4.00 3.25
N GLU A 72 -8.06 3.94 4.29
CA GLU A 72 -7.61 3.93 5.67
C GLU A 72 -6.71 2.73 5.96
N ARG A 73 -7.09 1.54 5.47
CA ARG A 73 -6.31 0.31 5.63
C ARG A 73 -4.92 0.41 5.00
N LEU A 74 -4.83 0.93 3.77
CA LEU A 74 -3.54 1.13 3.09
C LEU A 74 -2.66 2.15 3.82
N ASN A 75 -3.25 3.24 4.33
CA ASN A 75 -2.51 4.23 5.12
C ASN A 75 -1.99 3.62 6.42
N LYS A 76 -2.77 2.80 7.12
CA LYS A 76 -2.33 2.08 8.34
C LYS A 76 -1.18 1.11 8.06
N ILE A 77 -1.23 0.40 6.93
CA ILE A 77 -0.15 -0.50 6.50
C ILE A 77 1.13 0.30 6.26
N LEU A 78 1.05 1.40 5.49
CA LEU A 78 2.20 2.24 5.20
C LEU A 78 2.77 2.89 6.47
N ALA A 79 1.93 3.44 7.34
CA ALA A 79 2.34 4.01 8.62
C ALA A 79 3.11 2.98 9.47
N THR A 80 2.58 1.76 9.57
CA THR A 80 3.21 0.64 10.31
C THR A 80 4.61 0.32 9.78
N HIS A 81 4.76 0.22 8.45
CA HIS A 81 6.04 -0.17 7.83
C HIS A 81 7.06 0.97 7.72
N THR A 82 6.60 2.22 7.63
CA THR A 82 7.48 3.40 7.49
C THR A 82 7.81 4.06 8.83
N GLY A 83 7.00 3.84 9.87
CA GLY A 83 7.10 4.53 11.16
C GLY A 83 6.63 5.99 11.11
N GLN A 84 6.04 6.43 10.00
CA GLN A 84 5.44 7.75 9.89
C GLN A 84 4.06 7.77 10.58
N PRO A 85 3.67 8.88 11.22
CA PRO A 85 2.31 9.03 11.76
C PRO A 85 1.26 9.01 10.63
N LEU A 86 0.05 8.55 10.95
CA LEU A 86 -1.10 8.55 10.03
C LEU A 86 -1.58 9.96 9.69
N GLU A 87 -1.48 10.87 10.66
CA GLU A 87 -1.76 12.28 10.52
C GLU A 87 -0.44 12.99 10.20
N GLN A 88 -0.32 13.44 8.95
CA GLN A 88 0.64 14.45 8.52
C GLN A 88 -0.14 15.66 8.03
#